data_AF-A0A959UJZ0-F1
#
_entry.id   AF-A0A959UJZ0-F1
#
_cell.length_a   1.000
_cell.length_b   1.000
_cell.length_c   1.000
_cell.angle_alpha   90.00
_cell.angle_beta   90.00
_cell.angle_gamma   90.00
#
_symmetry.space_group_name_H-M   'P 1'
#
loop_
_entity.id
_entity.type
_entity.pdbx_description
1 polymer ?
#
loop_
_entity_poly.entity_id
_entity_poly.type
_entity_poly.pdbx_seq_one_letter_code
_entity_poly.pdbx_strand_id
1 'polypeptide(L)' 'MTKKKTKRILRIVFIVASISSLYFVPWLLVKAWILPLPDTVQEQMDEAISHGFEGMIVYIDQAGKPPQYYAAGWHDREA' A
#
# COMPACT_ATOMS: atom_id res chain seq x y z
N MET A 1 33.79 23.26 -21.01
CA MET A 1 33.00 23.86 -19.90
C MET A 1 33.91 24.24 -18.74
N THR A 2 33.61 25.31 -18.00
CA THR A 2 34.42 25.69 -16.81
C THR A 2 34.08 24.80 -15.61
N LYS A 3 35.07 24.46 -14.77
CA LYS A 3 34.90 23.55 -13.61
C LYS A 3 33.72 23.95 -12.68
N LYS A 4 33.49 25.26 -12.50
CA LYS A 4 32.37 25.81 -11.71
C LYS A 4 31.00 25.50 -12.34
N LYS A 5 30.87 25.61 -13.68
CA LYS A 5 29.62 25.28 -14.39
C LYS A 5 29.31 23.79 -14.33
N THR A 6 30.32 22.93 -14.52
CA THR A 6 30.16 21.46 -14.40
C THR A 6 29.69 21.05 -13.01
N LYS A 7 30.31 21.58 -11.94
CA LYS A 7 29.89 21.31 -10.55
C LYS A 7 28.43 21.70 -10.29
N ARG A 8 27.98 22.82 -10.85
CA ARG A 8 26.58 23.29 -10.70
C ARG A 8 25.60 22.36 -11.41
N ILE A 9 25.91 21.92 -12.63
CA ILE A 9 25.06 20.99 -13.39
C ILE A 9 24.95 19.66 -12.67
N LEU A 10 26.08 19.07 -12.24
CA LEU A 10 26.05 17.82 -11.49
C LEU A 10 25.20 17.94 -10.22
N ARG A 11 25.32 19.05 -9.47
CA ARG A 11 24.50 19.26 -8.26
C ARG A 11 23.00 19.27 -8.56
N ILE A 12 22.59 19.91 -9.65
CA ILE A 12 21.19 19.93 -10.08
C ILE A 12 20.74 18.52 -10.49
N VAL A 13 21.54 17.84 -11.32
CA VAL A 13 21.25 16.48 -11.77
C VAL A 13 21.12 15.52 -10.59
N PHE A 14 22.01 15.60 -9.59
CA PHE A 14 21.92 14.78 -8.39
C PHE A 14 20.64 15.05 -7.59
N ILE A 15 20.24 16.30 -7.40
CA ILE A 15 19.00 16.63 -6.70
C ILE A 15 17.78 16.09 -7.47
N VAL A 16 17.74 16.31 -8.78
CA VAL A 16 16.65 15.81 -9.63
C VAL A 16 16.59 14.29 -9.60
N ALA A 17 17.73 13.62 -9.77
CA ALA A 17 17.81 12.15 -9.70
C ALA A 17 17.35 11.61 -8.34
N SER A 18 17.71 12.26 -7.23
CA SER A 18 17.27 11.87 -5.89
C SER A 18 15.77 12.07 -5.67
N ILE A 19 15.15 13.09 -6.25
CA ILE A 19 13.69 13.27 -6.16
C ILE A 19 12.99 12.27 -7.08
N SER A 20 13.49 12.11 -8.30
CA SER A 20 12.95 11.14 -9.28
C SER A 20 13.05 9.70 -8.79
N SER A 21 14.04 9.35 -7.97
CA SER A 21 14.15 8.00 -7.43
C SER A 21 12.97 7.60 -6.53
N LEU A 22 12.27 8.57 -5.94
CA LEU A 22 11.05 8.33 -5.15
C LEU A 22 9.90 7.76 -5.98
N TYR A 23 9.93 7.90 -7.31
CA TYR A 23 8.96 7.26 -8.20
C TYR A 23 9.01 5.73 -8.11
N PHE A 24 10.19 5.15 -7.85
CA PHE A 24 10.38 3.70 -7.77
C PHE A 24 10.03 3.10 -6.40
N VAL A 25 9.63 3.94 -5.43
CA VAL A 25 9.15 3.46 -4.14
C VAL A 25 7.82 2.74 -4.33
N PRO A 26 7.62 1.53 -3.76
CA PRO A 26 6.33 0.85 -3.77
C PRO A 26 5.38 1.54 -2.79
N TRP A 27 4.81 2.68 -3.21
CA TRP A 27 3.99 3.55 -2.36
C TRP A 27 2.79 2.85 -1.72
N LEU A 28 2.27 1.81 -2.36
CA LEU A 28 1.18 0.97 -1.84
C LEU A 28 1.61 0.24 -0.55
N LEU A 29 2.81 -0.36 -0.53
CA LEU A 29 3.36 -1.00 0.66
C LEU A 29 3.68 0.02 1.75
N VAL A 30 4.26 1.17 1.39
CA VAL A 30 4.56 2.23 2.38
C VAL A 30 3.29 2.68 3.10
N LYS A 31 2.19 2.87 2.36
CA LYS A 31 0.89 3.23 2.93
C LYS A 31 0.36 2.15 3.85
N ALA A 32 0.34 0.89 3.41
CA ALA A 32 -0.15 -0.23 4.23
C ALA A 32 0.64 -0.42 5.54
N TRP A 33 1.92 -0.03 5.57
CA TRP A 33 2.76 -0.16 6.77
C TRP A 33 2.68 1.02 7.74
N ILE A 34 2.38 2.24 7.25
CA ILE A 34 2.31 3.44 8.09
C ILE A 34 0.91 3.69 8.66
N LEU A 35 -0.12 3.09 8.05
CA LEU A 35 -1.49 3.17 8.56
C LEU A 35 -1.60 2.43 9.90
N PRO A 36 -2.35 2.98 10.88
CA PRO A 36 -2.61 2.27 12.12
C PRO A 36 -3.41 1.00 11.83
N LEU A 37 -3.18 -0.04 12.64
CA LEU A 37 -3.98 -1.26 12.54
C LEU A 37 -5.45 -0.94 12.84
N PRO A 38 -6.40 -1.33 11.98
CA PRO A 38 -7.82 -1.11 12.24
C PRO A 38 -8.32 -1.86 13.47
N ASP A 39 -9.40 -1.36 14.07
CA ASP A 39 -9.96 -1.92 15.30
C ASP A 39 -10.77 -3.20 15.04
N THR A 40 -11.17 -3.43 13.78
CA THR A 40 -12.00 -4.58 13.38
C THR A 40 -11.45 -5.30 12.16
N VAL A 41 -11.77 -6.60 12.05
CA VAL A 41 -11.41 -7.43 10.90
C VAL A 41 -12.08 -6.93 9.61
N GLN A 42 -13.33 -6.44 9.70
CA GLN A 42 -14.03 -5.87 8.53
C GLN A 42 -13.28 -4.65 7.97
N GLU A 43 -12.87 -3.70 8.83
CA GLU A 43 -12.13 -2.52 8.39
C GLU A 43 -10.77 -2.89 7.79
N GLN A 44 -10.08 -3.88 8.35
CA GLN A 44 -8.83 -4.38 7.78
C GLN A 44 -9.04 -5.01 6.39
N MET A 45 -10.15 -5.70 6.18
CA MET A 45 -10.52 -6.22 4.88
C MET A 45 -10.85 -5.10 3.90
N ASP A 46 -11.62 -4.09 4.33
CA ASP A 46 -11.94 -2.93 3.50
C ASP A 46 -10.68 -2.14 3.11
N GLU A 47 -9.71 -2.01 4.03
CA GLU A 47 -8.40 -1.42 3.74
C GLU A 47 -7.64 -2.25 2.69
N ALA A 48 -7.65 -3.58 2.80
CA ALA A 48 -7.04 -4.43 1.79
C ALA A 48 -7.68 -4.23 0.40
N ILE A 49 -9.01 -4.14 0.32
CA ILE A 49 -9.68 -3.82 -0.95
C ILE A 49 -9.21 -2.46 -1.50
N SER A 50 -9.06 -1.45 -0.62
CA SER A 50 -8.54 -0.13 -1.01
C SER A 50 -7.10 -0.15 -1.54
N HIS A 51 -6.29 -1.14 -1.11
CA HIS A 51 -4.94 -1.40 -1.59
C HIS A 51 -4.90 -2.29 -2.85
N GLY A 52 -6.03 -2.49 -3.53
CA GLY A 52 -6.08 -3.14 -4.84
C GLY A 52 -6.37 -4.65 -4.81
N PHE A 53 -6.76 -5.21 -3.67
CA PHE A 53 -7.35 -6.55 -3.65
C PHE A 53 -8.78 -6.49 -4.20
N GLU A 54 -9.15 -7.44 -5.07
CA GLU A 54 -10.49 -7.48 -5.65
C GLU A 54 -11.51 -8.01 -4.65
N GLY A 55 -11.14 -8.98 -3.81
CA GLY A 55 -12.02 -9.56 -2.80
C GLY A 55 -11.25 -10.30 -1.71
N MET A 56 -11.85 -10.42 -0.54
CA MET A 56 -11.31 -11.15 0.60
C MET A 56 -12.43 -11.83 1.38
N ILE A 57 -12.22 -13.08 1.79
CA ILE A 57 -13.11 -13.84 2.68
C ILE A 57 -12.29 -14.29 3.88
N VAL A 58 -12.78 -14.00 5.08
CA VAL A 58 -12.10 -14.36 6.34
C VAL A 58 -13.01 -15.24 7.18
N TYR A 59 -12.46 -16.37 7.62
CA TYR A 59 -13.06 -17.28 8.57
C TYR A 59 -12.26 -17.27 9.86
N ILE A 60 -12.94 -17.14 11.00
CA ILE A 60 -12.31 -17.10 12.31
C ILE A 60 -12.91 -18.22 13.17
N ASP A 61 -12.03 -19.14 13.56
CA ASP A 61 -12.32 -20.16 14.56
C ASP A 61 -11.61 -19.81 15.87
N GLN A 62 -12.39 -19.72 16.95
CA GLN A 62 -11.90 -19.42 18.30
C GLN A 62 -12.54 -20.39 19.28
N ALA A 63 -11.69 -21.09 20.06
CA ALA A 63 -12.17 -22.05 21.06
C ALA A 63 -13.19 -21.42 22.02
N GLY A 64 -14.34 -22.08 22.18
CA GLY A 64 -15.41 -21.61 23.06
C GLY A 64 -16.24 -20.44 22.52
N LYS A 65 -16.04 -20.02 21.26
CA LYS A 65 -16.86 -19.00 20.59
C LYS A 65 -17.48 -19.56 19.31
N PRO A 66 -18.66 -19.07 18.89
CA PRO A 66 -19.18 -19.41 17.58
C PRO A 66 -18.25 -18.86 16.48
N PRO A 67 -18.11 -19.57 15.35
CA PRO A 67 -17.30 -19.10 14.23
C PRO A 67 -17.79 -17.78 13.65
N GLN A 68 -16.86 -16.97 13.13
CA GLN A 68 -17.16 -15.68 12.49
C GLN A 68 -16.74 -15.70 11.03
N TYR A 69 -17.50 -14.99 10.21
CA TYR A 69 -17.34 -14.94 8.76
C TYR A 69 -17.41 -13.49 8.30
N TYR A 70 -16.45 -13.08 7.49
CA TYR A 70 -16.39 -11.76 6.89
C TYR A 70 -16.11 -11.89 5.39
N ALA A 71 -16.66 -10.97 4.61
CA ALA A 71 -16.42 -10.86 3.18
C ALA A 71 -16.35 -9.38 2.79
N ALA A 72 -15.40 -9.03 1.92
CA ALA A 72 -15.24 -7.69 1.39
C ALA A 72 -14.82 -7.75 -0.08
N GLY A 73 -15.14 -6.70 -0.83
CA GLY A 73 -14.79 -6.55 -2.24
C GLY A 73 -15.81 -7.15 -3.20
N TRP A 74 -15.33 -7.68 -4.31
CA TRP A 74 -16.10 -8.13 -5.46
C TRP A 74 -17.04 -9.26 -5.09
N HIS A 75 -18.34 -9.00 -5.27
CA HIS A 75 -19.39 -9.99 -5.11
C HIS A 75 -20.10 -10.14 -6.44
N ASP A 76 -19.68 -11.12 -7.23
CA ASP A 76 -20.31 -11.42 -8.51
C ASP A 76 -20.79 -12.85 -8.54
N ARG A 77 -22.09 -12.99 -8.79
CA ARG A 77 -22.80 -14.26 -8.89
C ARG A 77 -23.07 -14.66 -10.35
N GLU A 78 -22.79 -13.78 -11.32
CA GLU A 78 -23.25 -13.90 -12.71
C GLU A 78 -22.15 -13.78 -13.79
N ALA A 79 -20.87 -13.55 -13.43
CA ALA A 79 -19.74 -13.64 -14.38
C ALA A 79 -19.35 -15.07 -14.80
#